data_AF-A0A397UKF4-F1
#
_entry.id   AF-A0A397UKF4-F1
#
_cell.length_a   1.000
_cell.length_b   1.000
_cell.length_c   1.000
_cell.angle_alpha   90.00
_cell.angle_beta   90.00
_cell.angle_gamma   90.00
#
_symmetry.space_group_name_H-M   'P 1'
#
loop_
_entity.id
_entity.type
_entity.pdbx_description
1 polymer ?
#
loop_
_entity_poly.entity_id
_entity_poly.type
_entity_poly.pdbx_seq_one_letter_code
_entity_poly.pdbx_strand_id
1 'polypeptide(L)'
;MDSKQYSDLNQGGIIVCDTLCCALWYENCRIHVSGDIMKLPNPKSAWAECFKIIPDIKPLSPIPSPQSVLTESGHSPGPTTFDSPDLLPLLVLCELLNIMEGIFWRVIRGQGLAYSVWLKVNVETGIIQFATYKSPDAYKVYDQARKIVNDLASKKVEFDKSELEAAKSGVIYGLVNKEAAESFVLQVLNNLDSGFNKKLISKVQAVKFEDLHAMLIKYITKLHMPETSNVIVISAPGKVK
;
A
#
# COMPACT_ATOMS: atom_id res chain seq x y z
N MET A 1 -15.02 -39.42 16.72
CA MET A 1 -14.94 -39.21 18.17
C MET A 1 -13.51 -38.77 18.44
N ASP A 2 -13.18 -37.53 18.76
CA ASP A 2 -14.01 -36.46 19.32
C ASP A 2 -13.67 -35.08 18.75
N SER A 3 -14.74 -34.40 18.34
CA SER A 3 -14.81 -33.00 17.90
C SER A 3 -15.04 -32.09 19.12
N LYS A 4 -14.08 -32.05 20.05
CA LYS A 4 -14.16 -31.18 21.23
C LYS A 4 -12.77 -30.72 21.67
N GLN A 5 -12.23 -29.65 21.08
CA GLN A 5 -11.28 -28.72 21.74
C GLN A 5 -10.94 -27.47 20.92
N TYR A 6 -11.80 -27.05 19.98
CA TYR A 6 -11.52 -25.91 19.08
C TYR A 6 -12.22 -24.60 19.47
N SER A 7 -12.64 -24.44 20.74
CA SER A 7 -13.45 -23.28 21.16
C SER A 7 -12.73 -22.19 21.96
N ASP A 8 -11.54 -22.43 22.53
CA ASP A 8 -11.09 -21.60 23.68
C ASP A 8 -9.85 -20.73 23.44
N LEU A 9 -9.40 -20.51 22.19
CA LEU A 9 -8.21 -19.68 21.90
C LEU A 9 -8.49 -18.35 21.19
N ASN A 10 -9.73 -17.85 21.28
CA ASN A 10 -10.10 -16.49 20.87
C ASN A 10 -9.69 -15.40 21.88
N GLN A 11 -8.81 -15.70 22.84
CA GLN A 11 -8.31 -14.72 23.81
C GLN A 11 -6.82 -14.48 23.59
N GLY A 12 -6.49 -13.29 23.05
CA GLY A 12 -5.14 -12.87 22.71
C GLY A 12 -4.24 -12.74 23.95
N GLY A 13 -3.34 -13.69 24.12
CA GLY A 13 -2.21 -13.57 25.05
C GLY A 13 -0.99 -13.02 24.32
N ILE A 14 -0.44 -11.91 24.83
CA ILE A 14 0.86 -11.36 24.40
C ILE A 14 1.96 -12.09 25.18
N ILE A 15 3.05 -12.40 24.49
CA ILE A 15 4.14 -13.27 24.96
C ILE A 15 5.43 -12.39 24.91
N VAL A 16 6.13 -12.09 26.05
CA VAL A 16 7.35 -11.18 26.17
C VAL A 16 8.72 -11.83 26.56
N CYS A 17 9.83 -11.60 25.81
CA CYS A 17 11.20 -12.15 26.05
C CYS A 17 12.07 -11.31 27.00
N ASP A 18 12.69 -11.94 28.01
CA ASP A 18 13.37 -11.27 29.15
C ASP A 18 14.62 -10.42 28.79
N THR A 19 15.24 -10.59 27.61
CA THR A 19 16.52 -9.91 27.27
C THR A 19 16.37 -8.54 26.58
N LEU A 20 15.15 -8.14 26.19
CA LEU A 20 14.85 -6.93 25.41
C LEU A 20 14.12 -5.85 26.23
N CYS A 21 14.31 -5.85 27.55
CA CYS A 21 13.40 -5.24 28.53
C CYS A 21 13.48 -3.69 28.64
N CYS A 22 14.44 -3.01 28.00
CA CYS A 22 14.72 -1.60 28.31
C CYS A 22 14.30 -0.57 27.24
N ALA A 23 13.90 -0.97 26.03
CA ALA A 23 13.74 -0.02 24.91
C ALA A 23 12.40 -0.04 24.18
N LEU A 24 11.52 -1.01 24.44
CA LEU A 24 10.24 -1.15 23.74
C LEU A 24 9.10 -1.24 24.76
N TRP A 25 8.09 -0.37 24.61
CA TRP A 25 6.81 -0.54 25.30
C TRP A 25 6.22 -1.91 24.92
N TYR A 26 6.16 -2.81 25.90
CA TYR A 26 5.85 -4.24 25.75
C TYR A 26 4.38 -4.55 25.49
N GLU A 27 3.49 -3.58 25.71
CA GLU A 27 2.03 -3.76 25.65
C GLU A 27 1.50 -3.91 24.20
N ASN A 28 2.31 -3.61 23.18
CA ASN A 28 1.93 -3.60 21.76
C ASN A 28 2.76 -4.53 20.85
N CYS A 29 3.54 -5.45 21.42
CA CYS A 29 4.38 -6.32 20.61
C CYS A 29 3.59 -7.53 20.07
N ARG A 30 3.52 -7.68 18.75
CA ARG A 30 3.08 -8.92 18.10
C ARG A 30 4.28 -9.60 17.48
N ILE A 31 4.51 -10.86 17.85
CA ILE A 31 5.65 -11.64 17.39
C ILE A 31 5.16 -12.66 16.38
N HIS A 32 5.65 -12.53 15.14
CA HIS A 32 5.47 -13.55 14.11
C HIS A 32 6.73 -14.43 14.07
N VAL A 33 6.55 -15.75 14.05
CA VAL A 33 7.64 -16.71 13.83
C VAL A 33 7.35 -17.51 12.57
N SER A 34 8.28 -17.51 11.62
CA SER A 34 8.21 -18.28 10.38
C SER A 34 9.32 -19.31 10.34
N GLY A 35 8.97 -20.54 9.97
CA GLY A 35 9.88 -21.69 9.91
C GLY A 35 9.12 -23.02 9.88
N ASP A 36 9.85 -24.13 9.83
CA ASP A 36 9.26 -25.48 9.90
C ASP A 36 8.94 -25.85 11.36
N ILE A 37 7.94 -25.15 11.93
CA ILE A 37 7.52 -25.26 13.32
C ILE A 37 7.06 -26.69 13.65
N MET A 38 6.58 -27.42 12.65
CA MET A 38 6.12 -28.81 12.79
C MET A 38 7.28 -29.81 12.97
N LYS A 39 8.51 -29.44 12.61
CA LYS A 39 9.72 -30.22 12.92
C LYS A 39 10.25 -30.01 14.34
N LEU A 40 9.74 -29.02 15.06
CA LEU A 40 10.14 -28.81 16.44
C LEU A 40 9.39 -29.79 17.34
N PRO A 41 10.07 -30.50 18.25
CA PRO A 41 9.43 -31.48 19.12
C PRO A 41 8.44 -30.82 20.09
N ASN A 42 8.71 -29.58 20.53
CA ASN A 42 7.85 -28.81 21.44
C ASN A 42 7.82 -27.33 21.02
N PRO A 43 7.12 -26.95 19.94
CA PRO A 43 7.20 -25.60 19.37
C PRO A 43 6.69 -24.51 20.33
N LYS A 44 5.80 -24.87 21.27
CA LYS A 44 5.23 -23.94 22.25
C LYS A 44 6.06 -23.78 23.53
N SER A 45 6.93 -24.75 23.86
CA SER A 45 7.68 -24.69 25.13
C SER A 45 8.72 -23.58 25.12
N ALA A 46 9.36 -23.33 23.97
CA ALA A 46 10.27 -22.21 23.79
C ALA A 46 9.61 -20.85 24.08
N TRP A 47 8.30 -20.73 23.84
CA TRP A 47 7.55 -19.52 24.18
C TRP A 47 7.26 -19.44 25.68
N ALA A 48 6.89 -20.53 26.33
CA ALA A 48 6.62 -20.53 27.77
C ALA A 48 7.88 -20.28 28.63
N GLU A 49 9.05 -20.71 28.15
CA GLU A 49 10.33 -20.50 28.84
C GLU A 49 10.85 -19.08 28.65
N CYS A 50 10.81 -18.56 27.42
CA CYS A 50 11.35 -17.25 27.13
C CYS A 50 10.38 -16.14 27.50
N PHE A 51 9.08 -16.43 27.66
CA PHE A 51 8.09 -15.38 27.74
C PHE A 51 7.01 -15.56 28.82
N LYS A 52 6.76 -14.49 29.59
CA LYS A 52 5.78 -14.46 30.69
C LYS A 52 4.42 -13.92 30.24
N ILE A 53 3.34 -14.55 30.68
CA ILE A 53 1.96 -14.07 30.48
C ILE A 53 1.70 -12.93 31.47
N ILE A 54 1.29 -11.76 30.97
CA ILE A 54 0.94 -10.61 31.80
C ILE A 54 -0.58 -10.65 32.09
N PRO A 55 -1.02 -10.75 33.36
CA PRO A 55 -2.43 -10.93 33.70
C PRO A 55 -3.27 -9.65 33.59
N ASP A 56 -2.64 -8.47 33.53
CA ASP A 56 -3.33 -7.17 33.59
C ASP A 56 -2.95 -6.31 32.38
N ILE A 57 -3.77 -6.38 31.32
CA ILE A 57 -3.59 -5.62 30.08
C ILE A 57 -4.26 -4.26 30.28
N LYS A 58 -3.46 -3.20 30.46
CA LYS A 58 -3.99 -1.84 30.48
C LYS A 58 -4.56 -1.50 29.08
N PRO A 59 -5.72 -0.83 29.01
CA PRO A 59 -6.22 -0.33 27.74
C PRO A 59 -5.21 0.67 27.16
N LEU A 60 -4.81 0.40 25.92
CA LEU A 60 -3.76 1.14 25.23
C LEU A 60 -4.17 2.59 25.01
N SER A 61 -3.22 3.51 25.20
CA SER A 61 -3.36 4.87 24.69
C SER A 61 -3.49 4.81 23.16
N PRO A 62 -4.55 5.37 22.57
CA PRO A 62 -4.74 5.31 21.13
C PRO A 62 -3.60 6.07 20.44
N ILE A 63 -2.94 5.40 19.49
CA ILE A 63 -2.03 6.09 18.57
C ILE A 63 -2.90 7.01 17.71
N PRO A 64 -2.59 8.31 17.60
CA PRO A 64 -3.32 9.18 16.71
C PRO A 64 -3.23 8.62 15.29
N SER A 65 -4.38 8.35 14.68
CA SER A 65 -4.45 7.85 13.31
C SER A 65 -3.65 8.79 12.41
N PRO A 66 -2.83 8.29 11.46
CA PRO A 66 -2.20 9.14 10.46
C PRO A 66 -3.19 10.05 9.71
N GLN A 67 -4.46 9.68 9.69
CA GLN A 67 -5.54 10.48 9.10
C GLN A 67 -5.86 11.75 9.91
N SER A 68 -5.56 11.76 11.22
CA SER A 68 -5.81 12.90 12.12
C SER A 68 -4.84 14.06 11.94
N VAL A 69 -3.73 13.85 11.23
CA VAL A 69 -2.72 14.88 10.93
C VAL A 69 -2.76 15.34 9.46
N LEU A 70 -3.79 14.94 8.71
CA LEU A 70 -3.99 15.39 7.34
C LEU A 70 -4.41 16.86 7.31
N THR A 71 -3.95 17.59 6.29
CA THR A 71 -4.40 18.96 5.99
C THR A 71 -5.84 18.94 5.44
N GLU A 72 -6.52 20.09 5.37
CA GLU A 72 -7.86 20.24 4.76
C GLU A 72 -7.98 19.54 3.39
N SER A 73 -7.02 19.78 2.49
CA SER A 73 -6.93 19.13 1.16
C SER A 73 -6.71 17.61 1.22
N GLY A 74 -6.24 17.09 2.36
CA GLY A 74 -6.03 15.68 2.64
C GLY A 74 -7.25 14.97 3.23
N HIS A 75 -8.31 15.68 3.61
CA HIS A 75 -9.54 15.09 4.17
C HIS A 75 -10.47 14.46 3.13
N SER A 76 -10.15 14.57 1.83
CA SER A 76 -10.76 13.74 0.77
C SER A 76 -9.73 12.74 0.19
N PRO A 77 -9.18 11.83 1.01
CA PRO A 77 -8.15 10.92 0.54
C PRO A 77 -8.72 9.89 -0.45
N GLY A 78 -7.82 9.21 -1.15
CA GLY A 78 -8.12 8.00 -1.89
C GLY A 78 -8.64 6.87 -1.00
N PRO A 79 -8.78 5.64 -1.54
CA PRO A 79 -9.32 4.51 -0.78
C PRO A 79 -8.50 4.23 0.49
N THR A 80 -9.17 4.21 1.65
CA THR A 80 -8.55 4.03 2.98
C THR A 80 -8.64 2.61 3.54
N THR A 81 -9.31 1.71 2.80
CA THR A 81 -9.58 0.33 3.24
C THR A 81 -9.23 -0.66 2.13
N PHE A 82 -8.70 -1.82 2.52
CA PHE A 82 -8.33 -2.88 1.58
C PHE A 82 -9.54 -3.46 0.80
N ASP A 83 -10.75 -3.33 1.34
CA ASP A 83 -11.98 -3.78 0.69
C ASP A 83 -12.64 -2.74 -0.23
N SER A 84 -12.02 -1.55 -0.39
CA SER A 84 -12.59 -0.52 -1.24
C SER A 84 -12.67 -1.00 -2.70
N PRO A 85 -13.83 -0.85 -3.37
CA PRO A 85 -13.98 -1.26 -4.77
C PRO A 85 -13.05 -0.49 -5.72
N ASP A 86 -12.65 0.72 -5.33
CA ASP A 86 -11.76 1.58 -6.10
C ASP A 86 -10.29 1.20 -5.97
N LEU A 87 -9.91 0.46 -4.91
CA LEU A 87 -8.50 0.22 -4.60
C LEU A 87 -7.79 -0.58 -5.69
N LEU A 88 -8.35 -1.73 -6.08
CA LEU A 88 -7.70 -2.60 -7.07
C LEU A 88 -7.61 -1.95 -8.45
N PRO A 89 -8.69 -1.33 -9.01
CA PRO A 89 -8.58 -0.57 -10.24
C PRO A 89 -7.55 0.57 -10.16
N LEU A 90 -7.48 1.27 -9.03
CA LEU A 90 -6.52 2.36 -8.83
C LEU A 90 -5.07 1.83 -8.78
N LEU A 91 -4.82 0.70 -8.11
CA LEU A 91 -3.50 0.07 -8.10
C LEU A 91 -3.07 -0.37 -9.50
N VAL A 92 -3.99 -0.96 -10.28
CA VAL A 92 -3.71 -1.33 -11.68
C VAL A 92 -3.42 -0.10 -12.53
N LEU A 93 -4.17 0.99 -12.35
CA LEU A 93 -3.91 2.25 -13.05
C LEU A 93 -2.53 2.82 -12.69
N CYS A 94 -2.17 2.85 -11.41
CA CYS A 94 -0.85 3.34 -10.98
C CYS A 94 0.27 2.47 -11.54
N GLU A 95 0.12 1.15 -11.51
CA GLU A 95 1.10 0.23 -12.10
C GLU A 95 1.24 0.50 -13.61
N LEU A 96 0.12 0.57 -14.35
CA LEU A 96 0.11 0.83 -15.78
C LEU A 96 0.87 2.11 -16.15
N LEU A 97 0.63 3.20 -15.41
CA LEU A 97 1.32 4.47 -15.63
C LEU A 97 2.81 4.41 -15.28
N ASN A 98 3.19 3.57 -14.32
CA ASN A 98 4.56 3.41 -13.83
C ASN A 98 5.40 2.38 -14.62
N ILE A 99 4.78 1.53 -15.45
CA ILE A 99 5.47 0.47 -16.22
C ILE A 99 6.67 1.04 -16.98
N MET A 100 7.76 0.27 -17.01
CA MET A 100 8.95 0.59 -17.79
C MET A 100 8.62 0.60 -19.29
N GLU A 101 9.07 1.64 -20.01
CA GLU A 101 8.63 1.95 -21.38
C GLU A 101 7.14 2.32 -21.53
N GLY A 102 6.40 2.41 -20.42
CA GLY A 102 5.02 2.87 -20.38
C GLY A 102 4.89 4.39 -20.58
N ILE A 103 3.69 4.92 -20.35
CA ILE A 103 3.33 6.29 -20.68
C ILE A 103 4.22 7.32 -19.96
N PHE A 104 4.34 7.25 -18.62
CA PHE A 104 5.16 8.21 -17.88
C PHE A 104 6.64 8.05 -18.18
N TRP A 105 7.11 6.83 -18.42
CA TRP A 105 8.48 6.60 -18.84
C TRP A 105 8.76 7.34 -20.15
N ARG A 106 7.93 7.15 -21.18
CA ARG A 106 8.14 7.76 -22.51
C ARG A 106 8.08 9.28 -22.49
N VAL A 107 7.08 9.84 -21.79
CA VAL A 107 6.89 11.30 -21.78
C VAL A 107 7.90 12.02 -20.89
N ILE A 108 8.30 11.45 -19.75
CA ILE A 108 9.16 12.15 -18.78
C ILE A 108 10.62 11.67 -18.90
N ARG A 109 10.87 10.37 -18.76
CA ARG A 109 12.23 9.82 -18.75
C ARG A 109 12.83 9.75 -20.16
N GLY A 110 12.04 9.34 -21.15
CA GLY A 110 12.43 9.31 -22.55
C GLY A 110 12.83 10.69 -23.10
N GLN A 111 12.27 11.76 -22.53
CA GLN A 111 12.62 13.15 -22.84
C GLN A 111 13.74 13.73 -21.95
N GLY A 112 14.30 12.95 -21.03
CA GLY A 112 15.38 13.37 -20.15
C GLY A 112 14.97 14.37 -19.06
N LEU A 113 13.68 14.46 -18.70
CA LEU A 113 13.19 15.45 -17.73
C LEU A 113 13.31 14.99 -16.28
N ALA A 114 13.38 13.68 -16.02
CA ALA A 114 13.67 13.13 -14.71
C ALA A 114 14.28 11.73 -14.84
N TYR A 115 15.04 11.32 -13.82
CA TYR A 115 15.54 9.95 -13.74
C TYR A 115 14.42 8.95 -13.40
N SER A 116 13.52 9.32 -12.49
CA SER A 116 12.40 8.47 -12.08
C SER A 116 11.15 9.30 -11.79
N VAL A 117 10.00 8.70 -12.08
CA VAL A 117 8.68 9.22 -11.77
C VAL A 117 7.83 8.04 -11.34
N TRP A 118 6.97 8.23 -10.34
CA TRP A 118 6.06 7.19 -9.91
C TRP A 118 4.78 7.77 -9.30
N LEU A 119 3.71 6.99 -9.44
CA LEU A 119 2.49 7.10 -8.64
C LEU A 119 2.47 6.03 -7.57
N LYS A 120 2.11 6.40 -6.35
CA LYS A 120 1.94 5.47 -5.24
C LYS A 120 0.63 5.73 -4.51
N VAL A 121 -0.02 4.66 -4.09
CA VAL A 121 -1.19 4.70 -3.20
C VAL A 121 -0.78 4.12 -1.85
N ASN A 122 -1.03 4.87 -0.78
CA ASN A 122 -1.00 4.35 0.58
C ASN A 122 -2.44 4.11 1.03
N VAL A 123 -2.81 2.83 1.26
CA VAL A 123 -4.17 2.46 1.64
C VAL A 123 -4.48 2.85 3.08
N GLU A 124 -3.52 2.87 3.99
CA GLU A 124 -3.79 3.19 5.40
C GLU A 124 -4.16 4.66 5.58
N THR A 125 -3.49 5.54 4.84
CA THR A 125 -3.74 6.98 4.88
C THR A 125 -4.68 7.46 3.77
N GLY A 126 -4.91 6.62 2.75
CA GLY A 126 -5.56 6.98 1.49
C GLY A 126 -4.77 7.99 0.64
N ILE A 127 -3.53 8.32 0.99
CA ILE A 127 -2.73 9.30 0.25
C ILE A 127 -2.33 8.69 -1.11
N ILE A 128 -2.62 9.44 -2.18
CA ILE A 128 -2.13 9.16 -3.52
C ILE A 128 -1.03 10.18 -3.82
N GLN A 129 0.17 9.69 -4.14
CA GLN A 129 1.35 10.53 -4.34
C GLN A 129 1.85 10.37 -5.77
N PHE A 130 1.99 11.51 -6.45
CA PHE A 130 2.84 11.65 -7.63
C PHE A 130 4.18 12.21 -7.19
N ALA A 131 5.28 11.54 -7.53
CA ALA A 131 6.61 12.00 -7.18
C ALA A 131 7.59 11.79 -8.32
N THR A 132 8.59 12.66 -8.36
CA THR A 132 9.70 12.63 -9.31
C THR A 132 11.02 12.70 -8.57
N TYR A 133 12.04 12.03 -9.08
CA TYR A 133 13.39 12.01 -8.52
C TYR A 133 14.42 12.39 -9.56
N LYS A 134 15.37 13.23 -9.13
CA LYS A 134 16.46 13.79 -9.95
C LYS A 134 15.94 14.40 -11.25
N SER A 135 15.20 15.49 -11.11
CA SER A 135 14.80 16.33 -12.23
C SER A 135 15.55 17.67 -12.16
N PRO A 136 16.10 18.18 -13.29
CA PRO A 136 16.62 19.54 -13.36
C PRO A 136 15.52 20.61 -13.33
N ASP A 137 14.27 20.25 -13.66
CA ASP A 137 13.12 21.15 -13.73
C ASP A 137 11.84 20.38 -13.34
N ALA A 138 11.53 20.40 -12.04
CA ALA A 138 10.38 19.69 -11.49
C ALA A 138 9.04 20.23 -12.04
N TYR A 139 8.99 21.51 -12.42
CA TYR A 139 7.79 22.12 -13.00
C TYR A 139 7.48 21.52 -14.36
N LYS A 140 8.48 21.36 -15.25
CA LYS A 140 8.28 20.71 -16.55
C LYS A 140 7.79 19.27 -16.43
N VAL A 141 8.32 18.52 -15.46
CA VAL A 141 7.85 17.15 -15.19
C VAL A 141 6.39 17.16 -14.78
N TYR A 142 6.02 18.04 -13.84
CA TYR A 142 4.65 18.19 -13.39
C TYR A 142 3.71 18.62 -14.54
N ASP A 143 4.09 19.60 -15.36
CA ASP A 143 3.26 20.10 -16.46
C ASP A 143 3.04 19.02 -17.53
N GLN A 144 4.07 18.25 -17.86
CA GLN A 144 3.91 17.13 -18.79
C GLN A 144 3.07 15.99 -18.22
N ALA A 145 3.27 15.63 -16.95
CA ALA A 145 2.45 14.63 -16.26
C ALA A 145 0.97 15.06 -16.25
N ARG A 146 0.69 16.32 -15.94
CA ARG A 146 -0.65 16.91 -16.00
C ARG A 146 -1.24 16.81 -17.40
N LYS A 147 -0.47 17.18 -18.42
CA LYS A 147 -0.93 17.16 -19.82
C LYS A 147 -1.29 15.75 -20.26
N ILE A 148 -0.44 14.76 -20.01
CA ILE A 148 -0.71 13.39 -20.42
C ILE A 148 -1.87 12.76 -19.63
N VAL A 149 -1.99 13.07 -18.34
CA VAL A 149 -3.14 12.63 -17.51
C VAL A 149 -4.45 13.21 -18.04
N ASN A 150 -4.45 14.48 -18.45
CA ASN A 150 -5.64 15.11 -19.04
C ASN A 150 -5.96 14.55 -20.43
N ASP A 151 -4.94 14.31 -21.27
CA ASP A 151 -5.12 13.70 -22.60
C ASP A 151 -5.67 12.26 -22.49
N LEU A 152 -5.25 11.50 -21.47
CA LEU A 152 -5.82 10.18 -21.13
C LEU A 152 -7.25 10.32 -20.61
N ALA A 153 -7.52 11.29 -19.72
CA ALA A 153 -8.85 11.50 -19.15
C ALA A 153 -9.87 11.91 -20.22
N SER A 154 -9.46 12.69 -21.21
CA SER A 154 -10.28 13.08 -22.36
C SER A 154 -10.34 12.02 -23.47
N LYS A 155 -9.74 10.83 -23.28
CA LYS A 155 -9.64 9.75 -24.28
C LYS A 155 -8.96 10.17 -25.59
N LYS A 156 -8.10 11.18 -25.56
CA LYS A 156 -7.29 11.58 -26.73
C LYS A 156 -6.10 10.64 -26.91
N VAL A 157 -5.61 10.11 -25.80
CA VAL A 157 -4.67 8.99 -25.77
C VAL A 157 -5.41 7.81 -25.17
N GLU A 158 -5.29 6.65 -25.80
CA GLU A 158 -5.87 5.40 -25.31
C GLU A 158 -4.79 4.56 -24.61
N PHE A 159 -5.24 3.72 -23.67
CA PHE A 159 -4.36 2.74 -23.03
C PHE A 159 -4.05 1.57 -23.98
N ASP A 160 -2.83 1.04 -23.90
CA ASP A 160 -2.46 -0.15 -24.64
C ASP A 160 -3.00 -1.42 -23.94
N LYS A 161 -3.55 -2.35 -24.73
CA LYS A 161 -4.06 -3.65 -24.25
C LYS A 161 -2.98 -4.52 -23.63
N SER A 162 -1.79 -4.52 -24.22
CA SER A 162 -0.65 -5.26 -23.70
C SER A 162 -0.13 -4.68 -22.38
N GLU A 163 -0.15 -3.34 -22.24
CA GLU A 163 0.23 -2.66 -20.99
C GLU A 163 -0.75 -2.98 -19.85
N LEU A 164 -2.05 -3.13 -20.13
CA LEU A 164 -3.04 -3.50 -19.11
C LEU A 164 -2.78 -4.89 -18.52
N GLU A 165 -2.54 -5.89 -19.36
CA GLU A 165 -2.30 -7.26 -18.88
C GLU A 165 -0.96 -7.37 -18.13
N ALA A 166 0.04 -6.59 -18.56
CA ALA A 166 1.29 -6.44 -17.81
C ALA A 166 1.06 -5.78 -16.43
N ALA A 167 0.26 -4.71 -16.37
CA ALA A 167 -0.06 -4.01 -15.12
C ALA A 167 -0.81 -4.91 -14.13
N LYS A 168 -1.81 -5.66 -14.59
CA LYS A 168 -2.52 -6.64 -13.75
C LYS A 168 -1.56 -7.68 -13.16
N SER A 169 -0.66 -8.19 -14.00
CA SER A 169 0.36 -9.16 -13.58
C SER A 169 1.33 -8.57 -12.56
N GLY A 170 1.77 -7.32 -12.77
CA GLY A 170 2.63 -6.59 -11.82
C GLY A 170 1.97 -6.37 -10.46
N VAL A 171 0.69 -5.96 -10.45
CA VAL A 171 -0.08 -5.81 -9.21
C VAL A 171 -0.24 -7.16 -8.49
N ILE A 172 -0.61 -8.23 -9.20
CA ILE A 172 -0.73 -9.57 -8.62
C ILE A 172 0.61 -10.01 -8.01
N TYR A 173 1.70 -9.85 -8.75
CA TYR A 173 3.03 -10.18 -8.25
C TYR A 173 3.39 -9.39 -6.99
N GLY A 174 3.12 -8.08 -6.98
CA GLY A 174 3.37 -7.22 -5.81
C GLY A 174 2.53 -7.61 -4.58
N LEU A 175 1.28 -8.04 -4.78
CA LEU A 175 0.41 -8.52 -3.71
C LEU A 175 0.91 -9.85 -3.14
N VAL A 176 1.23 -10.82 -4.00
CA VAL A 176 1.75 -12.13 -3.58
C VAL A 176 3.10 -12.01 -2.88
N ASN A 177 3.99 -11.14 -3.37
CA ASN A 177 5.32 -10.98 -2.79
C ASN A 177 5.28 -10.30 -1.40
N LYS A 178 4.34 -9.36 -1.17
CA LYS A 178 4.09 -8.81 0.17
C LYS A 178 3.53 -9.86 1.12
N GLU A 179 2.65 -10.72 0.63
CA GLU A 179 2.08 -11.81 1.43
C GLU A 179 3.10 -12.89 1.82
N ALA A 180 4.10 -13.18 0.98
CA ALA A 180 5.10 -14.18 1.30
C ALA A 180 5.91 -13.83 2.58
N ALA A 181 6.11 -12.54 2.86
CA ALA A 181 6.79 -12.07 4.06
C ALA A 181 5.84 -11.68 5.21
N GLU A 182 4.62 -11.21 4.90
CA GLU A 182 3.73 -10.54 5.87
C GLU A 182 2.31 -11.12 5.97
N SER A 183 1.98 -12.20 5.24
CA SER A 183 0.61 -12.73 5.10
C SER A 183 -0.11 -12.94 6.41
N PHE A 184 0.54 -13.56 7.40
CA PHE A 184 -0.08 -13.77 8.71
C PHE A 184 -0.30 -12.46 9.47
N VAL A 185 0.65 -11.52 9.39
CA VAL A 185 0.55 -10.23 10.08
C VAL A 185 -0.61 -9.42 9.51
N LEU A 186 -0.74 -9.37 8.18
CA LEU A 186 -1.86 -8.69 7.52
C LEU A 186 -3.20 -9.40 7.72
N GLN A 187 -3.25 -10.74 7.68
CA GLN A 187 -4.48 -11.51 7.93
C GLN A 187 -5.00 -11.32 9.34
N VAL A 188 -4.11 -11.34 10.34
CA VAL A 188 -4.48 -11.20 11.76
C VAL A 188 -4.74 -9.74 12.14
N LEU A 189 -4.02 -8.77 11.56
CA LEU A 189 -4.24 -7.34 11.84
C LEU A 189 -5.49 -6.79 11.15
N ASN A 190 -5.78 -7.23 9.92
CA ASN A 190 -6.91 -6.72 9.14
C ASN A 190 -8.12 -7.68 9.12
N ASN A 191 -8.08 -8.77 9.88
CA ASN A 191 -9.16 -9.77 9.99
C ASN A 191 -9.59 -10.36 8.62
N LEU A 192 -8.62 -10.73 7.78
CA LEU A 192 -8.84 -11.18 6.41
C LEU A 192 -8.96 -12.71 6.32
N ASP A 193 -9.92 -13.19 5.53
CA ASP A 193 -10.17 -14.61 5.31
C ASP A 193 -9.02 -15.33 4.56
N SER A 194 -8.81 -16.61 4.84
CA SER A 194 -7.81 -17.47 4.18
C SER A 194 -7.99 -17.56 2.65
N GLY A 195 -9.21 -17.32 2.14
CA GLY A 195 -9.54 -17.24 0.71
C GLY A 195 -9.39 -15.84 0.08
N PHE A 196 -8.98 -14.83 0.85
CA PHE A 196 -8.88 -13.44 0.42
C PHE A 196 -7.98 -13.29 -0.82
N ASN A 197 -6.83 -13.95 -0.85
CA ASN A 197 -5.83 -13.76 -1.90
C ASN A 197 -6.32 -14.29 -3.26
N LYS A 198 -7.04 -15.43 -3.26
CA LYS A 198 -7.66 -15.96 -4.49
C LYS A 198 -8.74 -15.02 -5.02
N LYS A 199 -9.58 -14.47 -4.14
CA LYS A 199 -10.61 -13.48 -4.49
C LYS A 199 -9.95 -12.20 -5.01
N LEU A 200 -8.88 -11.73 -4.37
CA LEU A 200 -8.12 -10.54 -4.75
C LEU A 200 -7.53 -10.67 -6.16
N ILE A 201 -6.85 -11.78 -6.44
CA ILE A 201 -6.30 -12.08 -7.77
C ILE A 201 -7.40 -12.08 -8.83
N SER A 202 -8.54 -12.74 -8.56
CA SER A 202 -9.67 -12.76 -9.49
C SER A 202 -10.26 -11.37 -9.75
N LYS A 203 -10.31 -10.50 -8.72
CA LYS A 203 -10.79 -9.12 -8.85
C LYS A 203 -9.82 -8.27 -9.66
N VAL A 204 -8.50 -8.42 -9.48
CA VAL A 204 -7.49 -7.71 -10.28
C VAL A 204 -7.58 -8.12 -11.75
N GLN A 205 -7.75 -9.41 -12.03
CA GLN A 205 -7.91 -9.91 -13.40
C GLN A 205 -9.16 -9.35 -14.09
N ALA A 206 -10.24 -9.14 -13.34
CA ALA A 206 -11.50 -8.61 -13.84
C ALA A 206 -11.50 -7.10 -14.15
N VAL A 207 -10.44 -6.36 -13.78
CA VAL A 207 -10.34 -4.91 -14.02
C VAL A 207 -10.34 -4.62 -15.52
N LYS A 208 -11.15 -3.63 -15.94
CA LYS A 208 -11.30 -3.19 -17.32
C LYS A 208 -10.88 -1.74 -17.51
N PHE A 209 -10.72 -1.31 -18.76
CA PHE A 209 -10.35 0.07 -19.10
C PHE A 209 -11.33 1.11 -18.58
N GLU A 210 -12.62 0.78 -18.51
CA GLU A 210 -13.64 1.66 -17.97
C GLU A 210 -13.38 1.97 -16.49
N ASP A 211 -12.96 0.96 -15.72
CA ASP A 211 -12.61 1.12 -14.31
C ASP A 211 -11.37 2.01 -14.17
N LEU A 212 -10.37 1.83 -15.03
CA LEU A 212 -9.16 2.67 -15.05
C LEU A 212 -9.48 4.13 -15.38
N HIS A 213 -10.33 4.37 -16.39
CA HIS A 213 -10.77 5.72 -16.73
C HIS A 213 -11.53 6.38 -15.58
N ALA A 214 -12.40 5.63 -14.90
CA ALA A 214 -13.10 6.13 -13.72
C ALA A 214 -12.13 6.55 -12.62
N MET A 215 -11.10 5.73 -12.34
CA MET A 215 -10.07 6.06 -11.34
C MET A 215 -9.18 7.23 -11.75
N LEU A 216 -8.86 7.33 -13.04
CA LEU A 216 -8.07 8.43 -13.60
C LEU A 216 -8.78 9.77 -13.35
N ILE A 217 -10.07 9.85 -13.70
CA ILE A 217 -10.89 11.04 -13.50
C ILE A 217 -11.13 11.30 -12.00
N LYS A 218 -11.44 10.26 -11.22
CA LYS A 218 -11.81 10.40 -9.82
C LYS A 218 -10.65 10.81 -8.92
N TYR A 219 -9.44 10.34 -9.19
CA TYR A 219 -8.29 10.48 -8.31
C TYR A 219 -7.06 11.13 -8.96
N ILE A 220 -6.62 10.66 -10.14
CA ILE A 220 -5.32 11.08 -10.69
C ILE A 220 -5.35 12.51 -11.27
N THR A 221 -6.46 12.92 -11.89
CA THR A 221 -6.60 14.31 -12.39
C THR A 221 -6.56 15.34 -11.25
N LYS A 222 -7.12 14.99 -10.09
CA LYS A 222 -7.15 15.82 -8.88
C LYS A 222 -5.78 16.09 -8.27
N LEU A 223 -4.78 15.25 -8.56
CA LEU A 223 -3.39 15.50 -8.12
C LEU A 223 -2.83 16.78 -8.73
N HIS A 224 -3.40 17.26 -9.84
CA HIS A 224 -2.93 18.44 -10.55
C HIS A 224 -3.78 19.69 -10.33
N MET A 225 -4.69 19.66 -9.33
CA MET A 225 -5.59 20.76 -8.99
C MET A 225 -5.24 21.32 -7.61
N PRO A 226 -5.10 22.64 -7.46
CA PRO A 226 -4.69 23.26 -6.18
C PRO A 226 -5.67 22.96 -5.04
N GLU A 227 -6.95 22.76 -5.35
CA GLU A 227 -8.00 22.64 -4.33
C GLU A 227 -8.06 21.23 -3.73
N THR A 228 -7.38 20.27 -4.34
CA THR A 228 -7.43 18.85 -3.97
C THR A 228 -6.05 18.24 -3.80
N SER A 229 -4.96 19.00 -3.98
CA SER A 229 -3.61 18.48 -3.82
C SER A 229 -2.66 19.48 -3.17
N ASN A 230 -1.72 18.94 -2.40
CA ASN A 230 -0.60 19.68 -1.85
C ASN A 230 0.65 19.39 -2.68
N VAL A 231 1.39 20.42 -3.06
CA VAL A 231 2.64 20.29 -3.81
C VAL A 231 3.82 20.62 -2.90
N ILE A 232 4.74 19.68 -2.77
CA ILE A 232 5.97 19.84 -1.99
C ILE A 232 7.15 19.72 -2.96
N VAL A 233 7.97 20.76 -3.02
CA VAL A 233 9.20 20.77 -3.82
C VAL A 233 10.39 20.84 -2.88
N ILE A 234 11.27 19.85 -2.97
CA ILE A 234 12.51 19.80 -2.20
C ILE A 234 13.66 20.09 -3.15
N SER A 235 14.38 21.19 -2.91
CA SER A 235 15.49 21.63 -3.74
C SER A 235 16.60 22.21 -2.87
N ALA A 236 17.83 22.21 -3.40
CA ALA A 236 18.92 22.92 -2.75
C ALA A 236 18.62 24.43 -2.73
N PRO A 237 19.02 25.17 -1.68
CA PRO A 237 18.68 26.59 -1.55
C PRO A 237 19.01 27.45 -2.78
N GLY A 238 20.16 27.19 -3.43
CA GLY A 238 20.59 27.92 -4.63
C GLY A 238 19.89 27.53 -5.95
N LYS A 239 18.92 26.61 -5.89
CA LYS A 239 18.15 26.13 -7.05
C LYS A 239 16.66 26.47 -6.96
N VAL A 240 16.21 27.05 -5.85
CA VAL A 240 14.88 27.64 -5.71
C VAL A 240 14.92 28.98 -6.44
N LYS A 241 14.12 29.12 -7.50
CA LYS A 241 13.94 30.37 -8.26
C LYS A 241 12.51 30.84 -8.11
#